data_AF-G4TQI4-F1
#
_entry.id   AF-G4TQI4-F1
#
_cell.length_a   1.000
_cell.length_b   1.000
_cell.length_c   1.000
_cell.angle_alpha   90.00
_cell.angle_beta   90.00
_cell.angle_gamma   90.00
#
_symmetry.space_group_name_H-M   'P 1'
#
loop_
_entity.id
_entity.type
_entity.pdbx_description
1 polymer ?
#
loop_
_entity_poly.entity_id
_entity_poly.type
_entity_poly.pdbx_seq_one_letter_code
_entity_poly.pdbx_strand_id
1 'polypeptide(L)'
;MRRRRGGQGPTVSDRMIWALDRNRRKTMREEKEKQDAALWQTSDVVDIDSVVVPESFSKAEVMRLWYIAHCGPDGRFGADMDTMGVGGPMGGGGMGVEALYMPPPKAPLRRRVKIARRLAPLVLPRYLGFIWRVAGWRAVIQVVSDIALGLLPAWGTFAQGKLVDAVQRSLYSKDVPAEEIIRCAIWSLVASNMRPIINIILAKNNAKVVEMIARETERVILQINLDADMTSVSDPAFSVLLSDCSSVGRGNSLPGSGIPHFKNIIDIFNVIATLLSSTILCITTLRSFSVSGASSSFSTLLFIFLATFPTFFSDFVRRAGLYNPSEDYIAWRRSSKDAGTFYNIAMSFAYKQEVLLFGLRDWIIDSWSKAKEEGAKYQDPTNDLLVRSMAVSSIPESVVKDVLYLLLGLRLFSENITLGSIHVIQSSIGSVYWAVTNFWSQIESVLQSIECISAFIEAPAWIKERNEGGIRTVEYAPQAPLAGEKRGMRIEARKFVLQISIWTIEGATKH
;
A
#
# COMPACT_ATOMS: atom_id res chain seq x y z
N MET A 1 25.58 -10.99 1.13
CA MET A 1 27.00 -11.03 0.72
C MET A 1 27.75 -9.73 1.07
N ARG A 2 28.03 -9.46 2.36
CA ARG A 2 28.85 -8.30 2.79
C ARG A 2 29.93 -8.69 3.81
N ARG A 3 30.39 -9.95 3.75
CA ARG A 3 31.28 -10.58 4.75
C ARG A 3 32.73 -10.81 4.28
N ARG A 4 33.18 -10.21 3.17
CA ARG A 4 34.50 -10.52 2.57
C ARG A 4 35.45 -9.35 2.31
N ARG A 5 35.22 -8.17 2.87
CA ARG A 5 36.30 -7.18 3.00
C ARG A 5 36.62 -7.04 4.48
N GLY A 6 37.86 -7.36 4.86
CA GLY A 6 38.40 -7.22 6.22
C GLY A 6 38.54 -5.76 6.64
N GLY A 7 37.46 -4.99 6.50
CA GLY A 7 37.36 -3.66 7.09
C GLY A 7 37.30 -3.84 8.60
N GLN A 8 38.22 -3.19 9.30
CA GLN A 8 38.09 -2.96 10.73
C GLN A 8 36.66 -2.49 11.01
N GLY A 9 36.00 -3.12 11.98
CA GLY A 9 34.65 -2.71 12.37
C GLY A 9 34.62 -1.22 12.75
N PRO A 10 33.44 -0.57 12.70
CA PRO A 10 33.32 0.85 13.04
C PRO A 10 33.98 1.12 14.39
N THR A 11 34.87 2.11 14.39
CA THR A 11 35.64 2.51 15.56
C THR A 11 34.70 2.99 16.66
N VAL A 12 35.17 3.02 17.91
CA VAL A 12 34.36 3.53 19.03
C VAL A 12 33.91 4.98 18.76
N SER A 13 34.76 5.80 18.14
CA SER A 13 34.41 7.14 17.67
C SER A 13 33.31 7.14 16.62
N ASP A 14 33.32 6.25 15.64
CA ASP A 14 32.25 6.16 14.63
C ASP A 14 30.90 5.79 15.26
N ARG A 15 30.91 4.89 16.24
CA ARG A 15 29.69 4.51 16.98
C ARG A 15 29.17 5.66 17.83
N MET A 16 30.07 6.45 18.43
CA MET A 16 29.70 7.62 19.23
C MET A 16 29.12 8.73 18.34
N ILE A 17 29.74 9.00 17.18
CA ILE A 17 29.21 9.94 16.18
C ILE A 17 27.84 9.48 15.69
N TRP A 18 27.66 8.19 15.42
CA TRP A 18 26.38 7.64 14.98
C TRP A 18 25.30 7.71 16.07
N ALA A 19 25.66 7.51 17.34
CA ALA A 19 24.75 7.66 18.47
C ALA A 19 24.35 9.13 18.68
N LEU A 20 25.29 10.07 18.57
CA LEU A 20 25.03 11.51 18.65
C LEU A 20 24.14 11.99 17.50
N ASP A 21 24.42 11.56 16.26
CA ASP A 21 23.58 11.86 15.10
C ASP A 21 22.18 11.27 15.25
N ARG A 22 22.07 10.03 15.75
CA ARG A 22 20.77 9.41 16.04
C ARG A 22 19.99 10.19 17.10
N ASN A 23 20.64 10.66 18.17
CA ASN A 23 19.97 11.45 19.21
C ASN A 23 19.58 12.84 18.69
N ARG A 24 20.45 13.52 17.95
CA ARG A 24 20.13 14.81 17.29
C ARG A 24 18.95 14.69 16.33
N ARG A 25 18.88 13.60 15.56
CA ARG A 25 17.73 13.32 14.69
C ARG A 25 16.45 13.05 15.48
N LYS A 26 16.54 12.41 16.66
CA LYS A 26 15.39 12.22 17.54
C LYS A 26 14.90 13.54 18.12
N THR A 27 15.80 14.37 18.66
CA THR A 27 15.41 15.68 19.23
C THR A 27 14.83 16.60 18.16
N MET A 28 15.43 16.67 16.97
CA MET A 28 14.85 17.45 15.86
C MET A 28 13.49 16.91 15.41
N ARG A 29 13.25 15.59 15.48
CA ARG A 29 11.93 15.01 15.21
C ARG A 29 10.91 15.39 16.27
N GLU A 30 11.28 15.29 17.55
CA GLU A 30 10.40 15.66 18.67
C GLU A 30 10.07 17.16 18.67
N GLU A 31 11.04 18.02 18.39
CA GLU A 31 10.83 19.47 18.23
C GLU A 31 9.94 19.77 17.04
N LYS A 32 10.16 19.11 15.90
CA LYS A 32 9.30 19.23 14.73
C LYS A 32 7.88 18.74 15.02
N GLU A 33 7.71 17.58 15.65
CA GLU A 33 6.40 17.06 16.03
C GLU A 33 5.67 18.01 17.00
N LYS A 34 6.39 18.66 17.91
CA LYS A 34 5.82 19.70 18.78
C LYS A 34 5.44 20.96 18.01
N GLN A 35 6.27 21.42 17.08
CA GLN A 35 5.96 22.57 16.21
C GLN A 35 4.75 22.28 15.31
N ASP A 36 4.73 21.12 14.67
CA ASP A 36 3.62 20.64 13.86
C ASP A 36 2.35 20.54 14.74
N ALA A 37 2.43 19.93 15.93
CA ALA A 37 1.30 19.87 16.85
C ALA A 37 0.81 21.25 17.31
N ALA A 38 1.72 22.20 17.54
CA ALA A 38 1.38 23.58 17.93
C ALA A 38 0.69 24.34 16.78
N LEU A 39 1.17 24.17 15.54
CA LEU A 39 0.50 24.69 14.33
C LEU A 39 -0.90 24.11 14.19
N TRP A 40 -1.08 22.83 14.50
CA TRP A 40 -2.38 22.17 14.37
C TRP A 40 -3.36 22.50 15.50
N GLN A 41 -2.88 22.71 16.73
CA GLN A 41 -3.70 23.05 17.91
C GLN A 41 -4.47 24.36 17.76
N THR A 42 -3.92 25.36 17.05
CA THR A 42 -4.62 26.61 16.75
C THR A 42 -5.53 26.50 15.52
N SER A 43 -5.30 25.50 14.66
CA SER A 43 -5.87 25.43 13.31
C SER A 43 -7.10 24.55 13.13
N ASP A 44 -7.50 23.74 14.12
CA ASP A 44 -8.77 23.00 14.07
C ASP A 44 -10.00 23.93 13.91
N VAL A 45 -9.78 25.25 14.07
CA VAL A 45 -10.75 26.35 13.91
C VAL A 45 -10.75 26.94 12.49
N VAL A 46 -9.73 26.69 11.64
CA VAL A 46 -9.66 27.26 10.29
C VAL A 46 -10.58 26.48 9.37
N ASP A 47 -11.66 27.13 8.92
CA ASP A 47 -12.59 26.50 7.99
C ASP A 47 -11.89 26.15 6.67
N ILE A 48 -12.24 24.99 6.10
CA ILE A 48 -11.65 24.52 4.83
C ILE A 48 -11.86 25.55 3.73
N ASP A 49 -12.98 26.26 3.81
CA ASP A 49 -13.41 27.22 2.80
C ASP A 49 -12.70 28.58 2.94
N SER A 50 -11.99 28.85 4.05
CA SER A 50 -11.25 30.11 4.29
C SER A 50 -9.77 30.08 3.91
N VAL A 51 -9.22 28.92 3.55
CA VAL A 51 -7.81 28.80 3.12
C VAL A 51 -7.64 29.46 1.74
N VAL A 52 -6.73 30.43 1.66
CA VAL A 52 -6.36 31.10 0.41
C VAL A 52 -5.64 30.10 -0.49
N VAL A 53 -6.25 29.78 -1.62
CA VAL A 53 -5.70 28.86 -2.62
C VAL A 53 -5.16 29.68 -3.78
N PRO A 54 -3.92 29.45 -4.25
CA PRO A 54 -3.38 30.17 -5.39
C PRO A 54 -4.27 30.01 -6.62
N GLU A 55 -4.36 31.04 -7.47
CA GLU A 55 -5.23 31.02 -8.66
C GLU A 55 -4.93 29.85 -9.62
N SER A 56 -3.70 29.33 -9.61
CA SER A 56 -3.32 28.15 -10.38
C SER A 56 -3.99 26.85 -9.91
N PHE A 57 -4.50 26.80 -8.68
CA PHE A 57 -5.18 25.65 -8.09
C PHE A 57 -6.67 25.89 -7.85
N SER A 58 -7.17 27.12 -8.06
CA SER A 58 -8.55 27.50 -7.73
C SER A 58 -9.58 27.05 -8.77
N LYS A 59 -9.17 26.82 -10.02
CA LYS A 59 -10.09 26.50 -11.13
C LYS A 59 -10.74 25.11 -11.03
N ALA A 60 -10.00 24.13 -10.53
CA ALA A 60 -10.50 22.77 -10.33
C ALA A 60 -10.72 22.51 -8.84
N GLU A 61 -11.95 22.21 -8.45
CA GLU A 61 -12.32 21.91 -7.05
C GLU A 61 -11.48 20.77 -6.46
N VAL A 62 -11.12 19.78 -7.28
CA VAL A 62 -10.27 18.65 -6.90
C VAL A 62 -8.86 19.11 -6.53
N MET A 63 -8.23 19.97 -7.34
CA MET A 63 -6.90 20.52 -7.06
C MET A 63 -6.91 21.43 -5.83
N ARG A 64 -7.96 22.22 -5.64
CA ARG A 64 -8.15 23.02 -4.42
C ARG A 64 -8.19 22.13 -3.17
N LEU A 65 -9.01 21.09 -3.19
CA LEU A 65 -9.16 20.17 -2.05
C LEU A 65 -7.89 19.35 -1.80
N TRP A 66 -7.20 18.91 -2.87
CA TRP A 66 -5.92 18.22 -2.75
C TRP A 66 -4.83 19.16 -2.18
N TYR A 67 -4.75 20.40 -2.64
CA TYR A 67 -3.85 21.42 -2.10
C TYR A 67 -4.09 21.64 -0.60
N ILE A 68 -5.35 21.80 -0.20
CA ILE A 68 -5.72 21.99 1.22
C ILE A 68 -5.36 20.76 2.08
N ALA A 69 -5.30 19.55 1.51
CA ALA A 69 -4.87 18.36 2.23
C ALA A 69 -3.36 18.36 2.55
N HIS A 70 -2.55 19.05 1.74
CA HIS A 70 -1.09 19.04 1.82
C HIS A 70 -0.47 20.34 2.33
N CYS A 71 -1.24 21.42 2.38
CA CYS A 71 -0.79 22.70 2.91
C CYS A 71 -1.00 22.80 4.42
N GLY A 72 -0.05 23.48 5.07
CA GLY A 72 -0.17 23.86 6.46
C GLY A 72 -1.34 24.85 6.68
N PRO A 73 -1.66 25.16 7.95
CA PRO A 73 -2.70 26.14 8.28
C PRO A 73 -2.48 27.51 7.63
N ASP A 74 -1.23 27.87 7.36
CA ASP A 74 -0.84 29.14 6.73
C ASP A 74 -1.02 29.15 5.20
N GLY A 75 -1.57 28.09 4.62
CA GLY A 75 -1.78 27.96 3.17
C GLY A 75 -0.49 27.74 2.37
N ARG A 76 0.66 27.57 3.02
CA ARG A 76 1.95 27.25 2.39
C ARG A 76 2.16 25.73 2.34
N PHE A 77 2.73 25.24 1.24
CA PHE A 77 3.27 23.87 1.19
C PHE A 77 4.45 23.76 2.15
N GLY A 78 4.44 22.72 2.99
CA GLY A 78 5.40 22.55 4.08
C GLY A 78 6.83 22.37 3.60
N ALA A 79 7.54 23.47 3.39
CA ALA A 79 8.94 23.69 3.78
C ALA A 79 9.37 25.09 3.30
N ASP A 80 9.45 26.05 4.22
CA ASP A 80 10.52 27.07 4.11
C ASP A 80 11.85 26.31 4.33
N MET A 81 12.35 25.68 3.27
CA MET A 81 13.70 25.07 3.21
C MET A 81 14.78 26.07 3.62
N ASP A 82 14.51 27.37 3.47
CA ASP A 82 15.40 28.47 3.83
C ASP A 82 15.70 28.53 5.34
N THR A 83 14.89 27.89 6.20
CA THR A 83 15.13 27.88 7.66
C THR A 83 15.99 26.71 8.14
N MET A 84 16.17 25.64 7.34
CA MET A 84 17.11 24.57 7.65
C MET A 84 18.46 24.87 7.00
N GLY A 85 19.21 25.77 7.64
CA GLY A 85 20.52 26.28 7.20
C GLY A 85 21.36 25.27 6.42
N VAL A 86 21.54 25.56 5.13
CA VAL A 86 22.44 24.91 4.19
C VAL A 86 23.88 25.17 4.65
N GLY A 87 24.36 24.42 5.63
CA GLY A 87 25.67 24.60 6.26
C GLY A 87 26.40 23.29 6.61
N GLY A 88 26.01 22.16 6.00
CA GLY A 88 26.69 20.88 6.17
C GLY A 88 27.58 20.55 4.97
N PRO A 89 28.87 20.20 5.15
CA PRO A 89 29.77 19.88 4.04
C PRO A 89 29.27 18.65 3.27
N MET A 90 29.07 18.85 1.97
CA MET A 90 28.71 17.86 0.96
C MET A 90 29.79 16.77 0.87
N GLY A 91 29.68 15.74 1.71
CA GLY A 91 30.45 14.51 1.58
C GLY A 91 29.93 13.68 0.42
N GLY A 92 30.66 13.70 -0.70
CA GLY A 92 30.34 13.02 -1.94
C GLY A 92 30.08 11.53 -1.74
N GLY A 93 28.86 11.10 -2.07
CA GLY A 93 28.49 9.70 -2.00
C GLY A 93 27.06 9.46 -2.40
N GLY A 94 26.68 9.82 -3.64
CA GLY A 94 25.59 9.21 -4.43
C GLY A 94 24.27 8.84 -3.74
N MET A 95 23.91 9.45 -2.61
CA MET A 95 22.58 9.37 -2.05
C MET A 95 21.75 10.37 -2.84
N GLY A 96 20.87 9.83 -3.68
CA GLY A 96 20.01 10.60 -4.56
C GLY A 96 19.30 11.72 -3.79
N VAL A 97 19.01 12.78 -4.52
CA VAL A 97 18.28 13.99 -4.12
C VAL A 97 16.91 13.71 -3.48
N GLU A 98 16.46 12.45 -3.44
CA GLU A 98 15.29 11.98 -2.68
C GLU A 98 15.39 12.24 -1.16
N ALA A 99 16.58 12.50 -0.60
CA ALA A 99 16.74 12.77 0.83
C ALA A 99 16.28 14.18 1.28
N LEU A 100 15.96 15.10 0.35
CA LEU A 100 15.59 16.48 0.72
C LEU A 100 14.08 16.77 0.73
N TYR A 101 13.23 15.91 0.19
CA TYR A 101 11.78 16.11 0.27
C TYR A 101 11.24 15.45 1.54
N MET A 102 11.34 16.17 2.66
CA MET A 102 10.60 15.78 3.85
C MET A 102 9.10 15.98 3.54
N PRO A 103 8.27 14.94 3.62
CA PRO A 103 6.85 15.09 3.29
C PRO A 103 6.22 16.14 4.22
N PRO A 104 5.25 16.91 3.71
CA PRO A 104 4.54 17.91 4.52
C PRO A 104 3.93 17.24 5.77
N PRO A 105 3.85 17.96 6.90
CA PRO A 105 3.23 17.44 8.10
C PRO A 105 1.81 17.00 7.80
N LYS A 106 1.46 15.77 8.19
CA LYS A 106 0.13 15.20 7.91
C LYS A 106 -0.92 15.98 8.69
N ALA A 107 -1.97 16.43 7.99
CA ALA A 107 -3.13 17.05 8.61
C ALA A 107 -3.82 16.11 9.63
N PRO A 108 -4.48 16.64 10.67
CA PRO A 108 -5.19 15.84 11.66
C PRO A 108 -6.26 14.98 10.99
N LEU A 109 -6.51 13.79 11.54
CA LEU A 109 -7.38 12.79 10.93
C LEU A 109 -8.77 13.35 10.60
N ARG A 110 -9.37 14.14 11.48
CA ARG A 110 -10.70 14.73 11.28
C ARG A 110 -10.77 15.59 10.02
N ARG A 111 -9.74 16.43 9.80
CA ARG A 111 -9.63 17.28 8.61
C ARG A 111 -9.45 16.43 7.36
N ARG A 112 -8.55 15.44 7.39
CA ARG A 112 -8.33 14.51 6.27
C ARG A 112 -9.60 13.74 5.89
N VAL A 113 -10.37 13.28 6.87
CA VAL A 113 -11.67 12.63 6.64
C VAL A 113 -12.67 13.59 5.98
N LYS A 114 -12.75 14.85 6.44
CA LYS A 114 -13.65 15.87 5.85
C LYS A 114 -13.25 16.17 4.40
N ILE A 115 -11.95 16.29 4.12
CA ILE A 115 -11.44 16.51 2.76
C ILE A 115 -11.68 15.27 1.88
N ALA A 116 -11.28 14.09 2.33
CA ALA A 116 -11.48 12.84 1.60
C ALA A 116 -12.96 12.57 1.29
N ARG A 117 -13.88 12.92 2.20
CA ARG A 117 -15.33 12.83 1.97
C ARG A 117 -15.81 13.76 0.85
N ARG A 118 -15.26 14.97 0.72
CA ARG A 118 -15.57 15.90 -0.39
C ARG A 118 -14.89 15.45 -1.70
N LEU A 119 -13.68 14.89 -1.61
CA LEU A 119 -12.86 14.49 -2.76
C LEU A 119 -13.32 13.17 -3.41
N ALA A 120 -13.72 12.20 -2.59
CA ALA A 120 -14.16 10.87 -3.02
C ALA A 120 -15.21 10.87 -4.13
N PRO A 121 -16.34 11.60 -4.04
CA PRO A 121 -17.36 11.59 -5.10
C PRO A 121 -16.87 12.20 -6.42
N LEU A 122 -15.87 13.09 -6.39
CA LEU A 122 -15.31 13.73 -7.59
C LEU A 122 -14.32 12.80 -8.31
N VAL A 123 -13.53 12.07 -7.53
CA VAL A 123 -12.34 11.33 -8.00
C VAL A 123 -12.66 9.86 -8.27
N LEU A 124 -13.47 9.22 -7.42
CA LEU A 124 -13.75 7.78 -7.53
C LEU A 124 -14.43 7.38 -8.85
N PRO A 125 -15.45 8.10 -9.38
CA PRO A 125 -16.09 7.69 -10.64
C PRO A 125 -15.12 7.72 -11.82
N ARG A 126 -14.25 8.74 -11.88
CA ARG A 126 -13.23 8.87 -12.92
C ARG A 126 -12.18 7.75 -12.81
N TYR A 127 -11.74 7.43 -11.59
CA TYR A 127 -10.81 6.34 -11.35
C TYR A 127 -11.42 4.96 -11.60
N LEU A 128 -12.70 4.75 -11.26
CA LEU A 128 -13.45 3.54 -11.62
C LEU A 128 -13.57 3.40 -13.14
N GLY A 129 -13.83 4.50 -13.86
CA GLY A 129 -13.81 4.53 -15.32
C GLY A 129 -12.45 4.14 -15.89
N PHE A 130 -11.35 4.63 -15.28
CA PHE A 130 -10.00 4.22 -15.62
C PHE A 130 -9.77 2.71 -15.39
N ILE A 131 -10.13 2.17 -14.22
CA ILE A 131 -10.01 0.74 -13.93
C ILE A 131 -10.86 -0.09 -14.88
N TRP A 132 -12.07 0.36 -15.18
CA TRP A 132 -12.96 -0.31 -16.13
C TRP A 132 -12.34 -0.38 -17.52
N ARG A 133 -11.71 0.71 -17.99
CA ARG A 133 -11.00 0.74 -19.27
C ARG A 133 -9.82 -0.22 -19.32
N VAL A 134 -9.11 -0.38 -18.20
CA VAL A 134 -7.88 -1.20 -18.13
C VAL A 134 -8.18 -2.68 -17.89
N ALA A 135 -8.99 -2.99 -16.87
CA ALA A 135 -9.25 -4.36 -16.40
C ALA A 135 -10.64 -4.89 -16.78
N GLY A 136 -11.61 -4.02 -17.05
CA GLY A 136 -12.97 -4.37 -17.47
C GLY A 136 -13.65 -5.36 -16.52
N TRP A 137 -14.26 -6.41 -17.09
CA TRP A 137 -14.97 -7.45 -16.35
C TRP A 137 -14.09 -8.20 -15.34
N ARG A 138 -12.77 -8.27 -15.53
CA ARG A 138 -11.87 -8.97 -14.60
C ARG A 138 -11.83 -8.28 -13.23
N ALA A 139 -11.97 -6.96 -13.19
CA ALA A 139 -12.10 -6.21 -11.94
C ALA A 139 -13.43 -6.51 -11.23
N VAL A 140 -14.53 -6.66 -11.99
CA VAL A 140 -15.82 -7.06 -11.41
C VAL A 140 -15.74 -8.44 -10.80
N ILE A 141 -15.17 -9.41 -11.52
CA ILE A 141 -14.98 -10.75 -10.97
C ILE A 141 -14.13 -10.68 -9.72
N GLN A 142 -13.06 -9.89 -9.71
CA GLN A 142 -12.23 -9.73 -8.52
C GLN A 142 -13.05 -9.22 -7.32
N VAL A 143 -13.84 -8.16 -7.49
CA VAL A 143 -14.67 -7.59 -6.41
C VAL A 143 -15.74 -8.59 -5.94
N VAL A 144 -16.46 -9.23 -6.87
CA VAL A 144 -17.47 -10.25 -6.55
C VAL A 144 -16.84 -11.41 -5.79
N SER A 145 -15.64 -11.80 -6.21
CA SER A 145 -14.91 -12.90 -5.60
C SER A 145 -14.37 -12.55 -4.22
N ASP A 146 -13.91 -11.31 -4.01
CA ASP A 146 -13.49 -10.82 -2.70
C ASP A 146 -14.68 -10.75 -1.73
N ILE A 147 -15.87 -10.37 -2.20
CA ILE A 147 -17.12 -10.42 -1.42
C ILE A 147 -17.48 -11.86 -1.08
N ALA A 148 -17.44 -12.78 -2.05
CA ALA A 148 -17.71 -14.20 -1.81
C ALA A 148 -16.71 -14.80 -0.80
N LEU A 149 -15.41 -14.49 -0.94
CA LEU A 149 -14.36 -14.89 0.00
C LEU A 149 -14.58 -14.30 1.40
N GLY A 150 -15.15 -13.09 1.50
CA GLY A 150 -15.53 -12.45 2.76
C GLY A 150 -16.70 -13.15 3.47
N LEU A 151 -17.58 -13.84 2.73
CA LEU A 151 -18.71 -14.60 3.29
C LEU A 151 -18.32 -16.01 3.75
N LEU A 152 -17.27 -16.61 3.18
CA LEU A 152 -16.83 -17.97 3.53
C LEU A 152 -16.49 -18.17 5.02
N PRO A 153 -15.85 -17.23 5.74
CA PRO A 153 -15.62 -17.36 7.18
C PRO A 153 -16.91 -17.53 7.98
N ALA A 154 -17.97 -16.80 7.62
CA ALA A 154 -19.28 -16.91 8.28
C ALA A 154 -19.94 -18.27 8.01
N TRP A 155 -19.75 -18.81 6.80
CA TRP A 155 -20.20 -20.15 6.49
C TRP A 155 -19.42 -21.23 7.25
N GLY A 156 -18.10 -21.07 7.34
CA GLY A 156 -17.23 -21.95 8.11
C GLY A 156 -17.60 -21.99 9.59
N THR A 157 -17.88 -20.84 10.21
CA THR A 157 -18.31 -20.78 11.62
C THR A 157 -19.70 -21.39 11.82
N PHE A 158 -20.64 -21.20 10.88
CA PHE A 158 -21.94 -21.85 10.92
C PHE A 158 -21.82 -23.38 10.84
N ALA A 159 -20.98 -23.90 9.94
CA ALA A 159 -20.75 -25.33 9.79
C ALA A 159 -20.09 -25.93 11.04
N GLN A 160 -19.09 -25.23 11.61
CA GLN A 160 -18.46 -25.62 12.88
C GLN A 160 -19.46 -25.61 14.04
N GLY A 161 -20.35 -24.61 14.11
CA GLY A 161 -21.42 -24.56 15.11
C GLY A 161 -22.34 -25.77 15.04
N LYS A 162 -22.78 -26.17 13.83
CA LYS A 162 -23.60 -27.38 13.64
C LYS A 162 -22.88 -28.66 14.04
N LEU A 163 -21.58 -28.75 13.77
CA LEU A 163 -20.77 -29.89 14.21
C LEU A 163 -20.71 -29.95 15.75
N VAL A 164 -20.47 -28.81 16.41
CA VAL A 164 -20.46 -28.73 17.88
C VAL A 164 -21.82 -29.10 18.46
N ASP A 165 -22.93 -28.61 17.89
CA ASP A 165 -24.28 -28.98 18.32
C ASP A 165 -24.53 -30.49 18.20
N ALA A 166 -24.11 -31.11 17.09
CA ALA A 166 -24.26 -32.55 16.87
C ALA A 166 -23.43 -33.37 17.88
N VAL A 167 -22.20 -32.94 18.16
CA VAL A 167 -21.34 -33.55 19.17
C VAL A 167 -21.97 -33.42 20.56
N GLN A 168 -22.43 -32.22 20.94
CA GLN A 168 -23.12 -32.00 22.21
C GLN A 168 -24.38 -32.87 22.35
N ARG A 169 -25.19 -32.97 21.29
CA ARG A 169 -26.36 -33.87 21.29
C ARG A 169 -25.95 -35.32 21.48
N SER A 170 -24.85 -35.78 20.88
CA SER A 170 -24.36 -37.16 21.10
C SER A 170 -23.88 -37.41 22.54
N LEU A 171 -23.46 -36.35 23.24
CA LEU A 171 -23.02 -36.43 24.64
C LEU A 171 -24.20 -36.47 25.62
N TYR A 172 -25.25 -35.66 25.37
CA TYR A 172 -26.41 -35.53 26.26
C TYR A 172 -27.58 -36.48 25.91
N SER A 173 -27.79 -36.77 24.63
CA SER A 173 -28.79 -37.72 24.13
C SER A 173 -28.09 -39.03 23.76
N LYS A 174 -28.69 -40.17 24.09
CA LYS A 174 -28.05 -41.48 23.87
C LYS A 174 -28.11 -42.02 22.44
N ASP A 175 -28.81 -41.39 21.51
CA ASP A 175 -28.92 -41.90 20.14
C ASP A 175 -28.80 -40.77 19.10
N VAL A 176 -27.57 -40.35 18.78
CA VAL A 176 -27.30 -39.58 17.55
C VAL A 176 -26.62 -40.52 16.55
N PRO A 177 -27.18 -40.72 15.34
CA PRO A 177 -26.57 -41.60 14.35
C PRO A 177 -25.22 -41.01 13.92
N ALA A 178 -24.18 -41.86 13.88
CA ALA A 178 -22.83 -41.45 13.48
C ALA A 178 -22.78 -40.79 12.09
N GLU A 179 -23.73 -41.13 11.21
CA GLU A 179 -23.89 -40.53 9.89
C GLU A 179 -24.11 -39.01 9.95
N GLU A 180 -24.93 -38.52 10.91
CA GLU A 180 -25.19 -37.08 11.06
C GLU A 180 -23.90 -36.34 11.48
N ILE A 181 -23.12 -36.93 12.39
CA ILE A 181 -21.85 -36.37 12.86
C ILE A 181 -20.83 -36.33 11.71
N ILE A 182 -20.69 -37.41 10.96
CA ILE A 182 -19.79 -37.50 9.81
C ILE A 182 -20.19 -36.49 8.73
N ARG A 183 -21.49 -36.34 8.44
CA ARG A 183 -21.99 -35.37 7.46
C ARG A 183 -21.69 -33.93 7.90
N CYS A 184 -21.89 -33.60 9.18
CA CYS A 184 -21.54 -32.29 9.73
C CYS A 184 -20.02 -32.05 9.71
N ALA A 185 -19.21 -33.07 9.98
CA ALA A 185 -17.75 -32.99 9.93
C ALA A 185 -17.25 -32.73 8.50
N ILE A 186 -17.79 -33.45 7.51
CA ILE A 186 -17.48 -33.22 6.10
C ILE A 186 -17.88 -31.80 5.68
N TRP A 187 -19.07 -31.34 6.08
CA TRP A 187 -19.50 -29.96 5.81
C TRP A 187 -18.56 -28.92 6.41
N SER A 188 -18.13 -29.11 7.65
CA SER A 188 -17.16 -28.24 8.32
C SER A 188 -15.82 -28.24 7.59
N LEU A 189 -15.34 -29.42 7.18
CA LEU A 189 -14.07 -29.57 6.46
C LEU A 189 -14.12 -28.94 5.07
N VAL A 190 -15.21 -29.12 4.33
CA VAL A 190 -15.40 -28.45 3.03
C VAL A 190 -15.45 -26.94 3.23
N ALA A 191 -16.24 -26.44 4.19
CA ALA A 191 -16.36 -25.01 4.43
C ALA A 191 -15.03 -24.37 4.87
N SER A 192 -14.23 -25.06 5.70
CA SER A 192 -12.92 -24.58 6.17
C SER A 192 -11.87 -24.56 5.06
N ASN A 193 -11.94 -25.51 4.12
CA ASN A 193 -10.99 -25.61 3.00
C ASN A 193 -11.45 -24.85 1.73
N MET A 194 -12.72 -24.46 1.62
CA MET A 194 -13.22 -23.78 0.43
C MET A 194 -12.56 -22.42 0.21
N ARG A 195 -12.27 -21.68 1.30
CA ARG A 195 -11.60 -20.38 1.23
C ARG A 195 -10.20 -20.46 0.61
N PRO A 196 -9.26 -21.29 1.08
CA PRO A 196 -7.95 -21.39 0.44
C PRO A 196 -8.03 -21.90 -1.01
N ILE A 197 -8.94 -22.83 -1.33
CA ILE A 197 -9.13 -23.34 -2.70
C ILE A 197 -9.56 -22.22 -3.64
N ILE A 198 -10.63 -21.49 -3.28
CA ILE A 198 -11.13 -20.37 -4.07
C ILE A 198 -10.06 -19.27 -4.13
N ASN A 199 -9.35 -18.99 -3.04
CA ASN A 199 -8.28 -18.01 -3.03
C ASN A 199 -7.14 -18.38 -4.00
N ILE A 200 -6.74 -19.65 -4.11
CA ILE A 200 -5.72 -20.10 -5.08
C ILE A 200 -6.18 -19.83 -6.52
N ILE A 201 -7.44 -20.16 -6.84
CA ILE A 201 -8.01 -19.95 -8.17
C ILE A 201 -8.06 -18.45 -8.51
N LEU A 202 -8.56 -17.65 -7.56
CA LEU A 202 -8.77 -16.22 -7.75
C LEU A 202 -7.49 -15.42 -7.71
N ALA A 203 -6.49 -15.85 -6.96
CA ALA A 203 -5.30 -15.06 -6.78
C ALA A 203 -4.50 -14.88 -8.08
N LYS A 204 -4.62 -15.82 -9.04
CA LYS A 204 -4.12 -15.62 -10.40
C LYS A 204 -4.82 -14.47 -11.12
N ASN A 205 -6.16 -14.40 -11.03
CA ASN A 205 -6.92 -13.30 -11.60
C ASN A 205 -6.59 -11.98 -10.90
N ASN A 206 -6.52 -12.00 -9.56
CA ASN A 206 -6.16 -10.84 -8.75
C ASN A 206 -4.79 -10.30 -9.17
N ALA A 207 -3.75 -11.14 -9.14
CA ALA A 207 -2.39 -10.77 -9.51
C ALA A 207 -2.35 -10.13 -10.91
N LYS A 208 -3.05 -10.72 -11.89
CA LYS A 208 -3.13 -10.17 -13.24
C LYS A 208 -3.86 -8.84 -13.30
N VAL A 209 -4.97 -8.66 -12.58
CA VAL A 209 -5.71 -7.39 -12.50
C VAL A 209 -4.85 -6.30 -11.87
N VAL A 210 -4.21 -6.59 -10.74
CA VAL A 210 -3.28 -5.66 -10.08
C VAL A 210 -2.15 -5.28 -11.03
N GLU A 211 -1.54 -6.25 -11.69
CA GLU A 211 -0.42 -5.99 -12.58
C GLU A 211 -0.83 -5.12 -13.77
N MET A 212 -1.98 -5.39 -14.39
CA MET A 212 -2.49 -4.56 -15.50
C MET A 212 -2.74 -3.12 -15.05
N ILE A 213 -3.36 -2.92 -13.89
CA ILE A 213 -3.64 -1.58 -13.35
C ILE A 213 -2.35 -0.88 -12.96
N ALA A 214 -1.43 -1.56 -12.27
CA ALA A 214 -0.15 -1.00 -11.87
C ALA A 214 0.68 -0.60 -13.09
N ARG A 215 0.75 -1.46 -14.11
CA ARG A 215 1.43 -1.16 -15.38
C ARG A 215 0.82 0.06 -16.05
N GLU A 216 -0.50 0.12 -16.22
CA GLU A 216 -1.09 1.28 -16.90
C GLU A 216 -0.93 2.57 -16.07
N THR A 217 -1.05 2.47 -14.75
CA THR A 217 -0.84 3.62 -13.86
C THR A 217 0.60 4.12 -13.94
N GLU A 218 1.60 3.24 -13.86
CA GLU A 218 3.02 3.59 -14.02
C GLU A 218 3.29 4.19 -15.40
N ARG A 219 2.68 3.65 -16.47
CA ARG A 219 2.78 4.21 -17.83
C ARG A 219 2.27 5.65 -17.89
N VAL A 220 1.09 5.91 -17.31
CA VAL A 220 0.50 7.25 -17.26
C VAL A 220 1.37 8.20 -16.43
N ILE A 221 1.90 7.75 -15.28
CA ILE A 221 2.83 8.54 -14.46
C ILE A 221 4.09 8.91 -15.26
N LEU A 222 4.66 7.97 -16.00
CA LEU A 222 5.81 8.23 -16.86
C LEU A 222 5.47 9.25 -17.95
N GLN A 223 4.30 9.13 -18.58
CA GLN A 223 3.83 10.10 -19.58
C GLN A 223 3.68 11.49 -18.95
N ILE A 224 3.01 11.60 -17.81
CA ILE A 224 2.87 12.87 -17.05
C ILE A 224 4.24 13.49 -16.81
N ASN A 225 5.21 12.73 -16.29
CA ASN A 225 6.51 13.33 -15.97
C ASN A 225 7.33 13.69 -17.21
N LEU A 226 7.22 12.92 -18.29
CA LEU A 226 7.91 13.19 -19.56
C LEU A 226 7.28 14.37 -20.31
N ASP A 227 5.96 14.56 -20.19
CA ASP A 227 5.21 15.67 -20.79
C ASP A 227 5.31 16.97 -20.00
N ALA A 228 5.71 16.90 -18.72
CA ALA A 228 5.90 18.08 -17.90
C ALA A 228 7.16 18.86 -18.32
N ASP A 229 7.04 20.17 -18.51
CA ASP A 229 8.20 21.04 -18.75
C ASP A 229 9.17 21.10 -17.56
N MET A 230 10.40 21.55 -17.82
CA MET A 230 11.39 21.81 -16.76
C MET A 230 10.89 22.81 -15.72
N THR A 231 10.19 23.86 -16.15
CA THR A 231 9.61 24.88 -15.25
C THR A 231 8.45 24.33 -14.42
N SER A 232 7.78 23.28 -14.92
CA SER A 232 6.71 22.59 -14.22
C SER A 232 7.27 21.71 -13.13
N VAL A 233 8.33 20.96 -13.41
CA VAL A 233 8.99 20.11 -12.41
C VAL A 233 9.72 20.90 -11.33
N SER A 234 10.19 22.10 -11.64
CA SER A 234 10.75 22.99 -10.62
C SER A 234 9.71 23.57 -9.66
N ASP A 235 8.41 23.50 -10.00
CA ASP A 235 7.34 23.95 -9.11
C ASP A 235 7.16 22.95 -7.95
N PRO A 236 7.36 23.36 -6.68
CA PRO A 236 7.23 22.47 -5.52
C PRO A 236 5.82 21.86 -5.40
N ALA A 237 4.79 22.56 -5.85
CA ALA A 237 3.44 22.02 -5.78
C ALA A 237 3.23 20.87 -6.77
N PHE A 238 3.82 20.97 -7.97
CA PHE A 238 3.77 19.90 -8.95
C PHE A 238 4.67 18.72 -8.57
N SER A 239 5.82 18.97 -7.94
CA SER A 239 6.67 17.87 -7.47
C SER A 239 5.99 17.05 -6.37
N VAL A 240 5.24 17.69 -5.46
CA VAL A 240 4.40 17.00 -4.47
C VAL A 240 3.26 16.25 -5.16
N LEU A 241 2.58 16.87 -6.13
CA LEU A 241 1.52 16.23 -6.92
C LEU A 241 2.04 14.98 -7.64
N LEU A 242 3.22 15.07 -8.25
CA LEU A 242 3.87 13.98 -8.96
C LEU A 242 4.34 12.89 -8.00
N SER A 243 4.84 13.27 -6.82
CA SER A 243 5.21 12.32 -5.76
C SER A 243 3.99 11.50 -5.32
N ASP A 244 2.87 12.15 -5.02
CA ASP A 244 1.62 11.49 -4.64
C ASP A 244 1.09 10.61 -5.78
N CYS A 245 1.11 11.11 -7.01
CA CYS A 245 0.77 10.36 -8.21
C CYS A 245 1.64 9.10 -8.36
N SER A 246 2.96 9.21 -8.14
CA SER A 246 3.89 8.09 -8.22
C SER A 246 3.64 7.01 -7.15
N SER A 247 3.09 7.41 -6.00
CA SER A 247 2.72 6.47 -4.94
C SER A 247 1.52 5.59 -5.32
N VAL A 248 0.67 6.05 -6.25
CA VAL A 248 -0.42 5.24 -6.82
C VAL A 248 0.13 4.07 -7.65
N GLY A 249 1.08 4.37 -8.54
CA GLY A 249 1.65 3.37 -9.46
C GLY A 249 2.46 2.29 -8.75
N ARG A 250 3.19 2.66 -7.69
CA ARG A 250 4.00 1.71 -6.91
C ARG A 250 3.15 0.80 -6.02
N GLY A 251 1.96 1.25 -5.63
CA GLY A 251 1.16 0.64 -4.56
C GLY A 251 1.93 0.62 -3.24
N ASN A 252 1.25 0.55 -2.10
CA ASN A 252 1.97 0.26 -0.85
C ASN A 252 2.59 -1.14 -0.99
N SER A 253 3.90 -1.15 -1.17
CA SER A 253 4.73 -2.20 -1.76
C SER A 253 4.73 -3.52 -0.99
N LEU A 254 3.63 -4.27 -1.11
CA LEU A 254 3.54 -5.68 -0.75
C LEU A 254 3.08 -6.47 -1.98
N PRO A 255 3.96 -7.31 -2.58
CA PRO A 255 3.60 -8.15 -3.71
C PRO A 255 2.42 -9.06 -3.32
N GLY A 256 1.31 -8.95 -4.05
CA GLY A 256 0.12 -9.79 -3.88
C GLY A 256 -1.06 -9.16 -3.13
N SER A 257 -0.98 -7.88 -2.73
CA SER A 257 -2.20 -7.14 -2.35
C SER A 257 -2.89 -6.67 -3.63
N GLY A 258 -4.23 -6.80 -3.72
CA GLY A 258 -5.11 -6.43 -4.84
C GLY A 258 -4.96 -5.00 -5.37
N ILE A 259 -5.94 -4.49 -6.13
CA ILE A 259 -5.94 -3.09 -6.59
C ILE A 259 -5.67 -2.18 -5.38
N PRO A 260 -4.48 -1.55 -5.27
CA PRO A 260 -3.92 -1.20 -3.97
C PRO A 260 -4.78 -0.19 -3.20
N HIS A 261 -5.57 0.61 -3.92
CA HIS A 261 -6.43 1.63 -3.34
C HIS A 261 -7.86 1.17 -3.05
N PHE A 262 -8.45 0.32 -3.91
CA PHE A 262 -9.80 -0.22 -3.68
C PHE A 262 -9.82 -1.37 -2.68
N LYS A 263 -8.77 -2.18 -2.67
CA LYS A 263 -8.65 -3.26 -1.69
C LYS A 263 -8.62 -2.69 -0.27
N ASN A 264 -8.00 -1.55 -0.02
CA ASN A 264 -8.01 -0.93 1.31
C ASN A 264 -9.43 -0.58 1.77
N ILE A 265 -10.30 -0.13 0.86
CA ILE A 265 -11.71 0.17 1.18
C ILE A 265 -12.46 -1.13 1.54
N ILE A 266 -12.30 -2.17 0.72
CA ILE A 266 -12.91 -3.49 0.97
C ILE A 266 -12.36 -4.12 2.26
N ASP A 267 -11.06 -3.99 2.51
CA ASP A 267 -10.39 -4.47 3.71
C ASP A 267 -10.92 -3.76 4.96
N ILE A 268 -11.21 -2.45 4.91
CA ILE A 268 -11.88 -1.76 6.03
C ILE A 268 -13.24 -2.40 6.32
N PHE A 269 -14.07 -2.65 5.31
CA PHE A 269 -15.36 -3.30 5.52
C PHE A 269 -15.20 -4.70 6.10
N ASN A 270 -14.22 -5.48 5.61
CA ASN A 270 -13.91 -6.79 6.15
C ASN A 270 -13.41 -6.71 7.60
N VAL A 271 -12.58 -5.74 7.95
CA VAL A 271 -12.10 -5.51 9.31
C VAL A 271 -13.26 -5.12 10.22
N ILE A 272 -14.18 -4.26 9.79
CA ILE A 272 -15.38 -3.89 10.55
C ILE A 272 -16.29 -5.10 10.75
N ALA A 273 -16.56 -5.87 9.69
CA ALA A 273 -17.37 -7.08 9.77
C ALA A 273 -16.73 -8.12 10.71
N THR A 274 -15.41 -8.27 10.65
CA THR A 274 -14.64 -9.15 11.53
C THR A 274 -14.71 -8.66 12.97
N LEU A 275 -14.54 -7.35 13.23
CA LEU A 275 -14.69 -6.76 14.56
C LEU A 275 -16.09 -7.02 15.12
N LEU A 276 -17.14 -6.70 14.37
CA LEU A 276 -18.52 -6.88 14.83
C LEU A 276 -18.80 -8.35 15.17
N SER A 277 -18.50 -9.26 14.24
CA SER A 277 -18.75 -10.70 14.44
C SER A 277 -17.94 -11.28 15.61
N SER A 278 -16.63 -11.00 15.68
CA SER A 278 -15.76 -11.50 16.74
C SER A 278 -16.06 -10.89 18.12
N THR A 279 -16.45 -9.62 18.19
CA THR A 279 -16.82 -8.99 19.46
C THR A 279 -18.13 -9.56 20.00
N ILE A 280 -19.13 -9.77 19.13
CA ILE A 280 -20.39 -10.44 19.51
C ILE A 280 -20.12 -11.86 20.01
N LEU A 281 -19.29 -12.64 19.30
CA LEU A 281 -18.91 -13.99 19.70
C LEU A 281 -18.14 -14.01 21.04
N CYS A 282 -17.23 -13.06 21.26
CA CYS A 282 -16.47 -12.94 22.51
C CYS A 282 -17.39 -12.62 23.71
N ILE A 283 -18.29 -11.64 23.55
CA ILE A 283 -19.21 -11.23 24.62
C ILE A 283 -20.19 -12.37 24.98
N THR A 284 -20.76 -13.04 23.97
CA THR A 284 -21.69 -14.15 24.18
C THR A 284 -21.03 -15.34 24.89
N THR A 285 -19.79 -15.67 24.51
CA THR A 285 -19.04 -16.77 25.15
C THR A 285 -18.54 -16.41 26.55
N LEU A 286 -17.99 -15.21 26.78
CA LEU A 286 -17.58 -14.77 28.12
C LEU A 286 -18.74 -14.76 29.12
N ARG A 287 -19.95 -14.36 28.67
CA ARG A 287 -21.15 -14.39 29.50
C ARG A 287 -21.53 -15.81 29.91
N SER A 288 -21.37 -16.81 29.04
CA SER A 288 -21.60 -18.22 29.39
C SER A 288 -20.57 -18.78 30.39
N PHE A 289 -19.32 -18.31 30.33
CA PHE A 289 -18.27 -18.76 31.24
C PHE A 289 -18.35 -18.16 32.63
N SER A 290 -18.71 -16.89 32.74
CA SER A 290 -18.83 -16.20 34.04
C SER A 290 -19.89 -16.82 34.95
N VAL A 291 -20.81 -17.62 34.39
CA VAL A 291 -21.84 -18.34 35.14
C VAL A 291 -21.34 -19.70 35.67
N SER A 292 -20.21 -20.21 35.16
CA SER A 292 -19.84 -21.63 35.27
C SER A 292 -18.67 -21.96 36.24
N GLY A 293 -18.08 -20.99 36.93
CA GLY A 293 -17.26 -21.21 38.15
C GLY A 293 -16.07 -22.19 38.08
N ALA A 294 -15.43 -22.41 36.92
CA ALA A 294 -14.40 -23.45 36.76
C ALA A 294 -12.98 -22.99 37.19
N SER A 295 -12.32 -23.76 38.07
CA SER A 295 -10.96 -23.54 38.58
C SER A 295 -9.87 -24.07 37.63
N SER A 296 -8.75 -23.34 37.57
CA SER A 296 -7.65 -23.49 36.60
C SER A 296 -6.75 -24.72 36.85
N SER A 297 -6.72 -25.68 35.92
CA SER A 297 -5.85 -26.87 35.96
C SER A 297 -4.69 -26.80 34.95
N PHE A 298 -3.58 -27.47 35.25
CA PHE A 298 -2.36 -27.55 34.41
C PHE A 298 -2.60 -28.18 33.02
N SER A 299 -3.61 -29.07 32.88
CA SER A 299 -4.00 -29.62 31.57
C SER A 299 -4.43 -28.53 30.60
N THR A 300 -5.03 -27.44 31.09
CA THR A 300 -5.47 -26.30 30.29
C THR A 300 -4.25 -25.58 29.68
N LEU A 301 -3.14 -25.47 30.42
CA LEU A 301 -1.91 -24.86 29.92
C LEU A 301 -1.22 -25.73 28.85
N LEU A 302 -1.20 -27.05 29.04
CA LEU A 302 -0.62 -27.97 28.05
C LEU A 302 -1.43 -28.01 26.75
N PHE A 303 -2.75 -27.88 26.84
CA PHE A 303 -3.63 -27.76 25.67
C PHE A 303 -3.43 -26.43 24.93
N ILE A 304 -3.27 -25.32 25.67
CA ILE A 304 -2.96 -24.00 25.09
C ILE A 304 -1.60 -24.05 24.36
N PHE A 305 -0.62 -24.75 24.91
CA PHE A 305 0.69 -24.93 24.28
C PHE A 305 0.62 -25.76 22.99
N LEU A 306 -0.10 -26.89 22.99
CA LEU A 306 -0.27 -27.70 21.77
C LEU A 306 -1.09 -26.97 20.69
N ALA A 307 -2.08 -26.17 21.07
CA ALA A 307 -2.88 -25.39 20.14
C ALA A 307 -2.09 -24.24 19.50
N THR A 308 -1.09 -23.68 20.19
CA THR A 308 -0.27 -22.57 19.68
C THR A 308 0.97 -23.04 18.91
N PHE A 309 1.47 -24.25 19.15
CA PHE A 309 2.65 -24.80 18.48
C PHE A 309 2.62 -24.75 16.93
N PRO A 310 1.52 -25.07 16.23
CA PRO A 310 1.47 -25.00 14.76
C PRO A 310 1.77 -23.61 14.20
N THR A 311 1.30 -22.55 14.87
CA THR A 311 1.54 -21.16 14.44
C THR A 311 3.01 -20.74 14.54
N PHE A 312 3.73 -21.25 15.55
CA PHE A 312 5.18 -21.01 15.68
C PHE A 312 5.98 -21.85 14.69
N PHE A 313 5.55 -23.09 14.43
CA PHE A 313 6.22 -23.98 13.49
C PHE A 313 6.11 -23.47 12.05
N SER A 314 4.96 -22.95 11.62
CA SER A 314 4.82 -22.32 10.30
C SER A 314 5.72 -21.11 10.11
N ASP A 315 5.91 -20.29 11.15
CA ASP A 315 6.79 -19.12 11.07
C ASP A 315 8.28 -19.50 11.08
N PHE A 316 8.64 -20.61 11.74
CA PHE A 316 9.97 -21.19 11.69
C PHE A 316 10.31 -21.75 10.29
N VAL A 317 9.40 -22.52 9.69
CA VAL A 317 9.57 -23.04 8.31
C VAL A 317 9.68 -21.89 7.30
N ARG A 318 8.92 -20.81 7.48
CA ARG A 318 9.01 -19.58 6.68
C ARG A 318 10.39 -18.92 6.76
N ARG A 319 11.02 -18.90 7.94
CA ARG A 319 12.36 -18.31 8.17
C ARG A 319 13.51 -19.23 7.75
N ALA A 320 13.28 -20.54 7.73
CA ALA A 320 14.30 -21.53 7.36
C ALA A 320 14.72 -21.44 5.88
N GLY A 321 13.95 -20.73 5.03
CA GLY A 321 14.47 -20.13 3.80
C GLY A 321 15.09 -21.12 2.80
N LEU A 322 14.53 -22.33 2.69
CA LEU A 322 14.92 -23.32 1.69
C LEU A 322 14.29 -22.97 0.34
N TYR A 323 14.75 -21.90 -0.29
CA TYR A 323 14.37 -21.60 -1.67
C TYR A 323 15.61 -21.24 -2.47
N ASN A 324 15.96 -22.11 -3.42
CA ASN A 324 16.86 -21.75 -4.49
C ASN A 324 16.06 -20.92 -5.50
N PRO A 325 16.56 -19.75 -5.93
CA PRO A 325 15.91 -18.97 -6.97
C PRO A 325 15.89 -19.80 -8.26
N SER A 326 14.70 -19.92 -8.87
CA SER A 326 14.52 -20.48 -10.21
C SER A 326 15.26 -19.62 -11.25
N GLU A 327 15.56 -20.19 -12.41
CA GLU A 327 16.09 -19.41 -13.54
C GLU A 327 15.10 -18.31 -13.97
N ASP A 328 13.80 -18.59 -13.90
CA ASP A 328 12.71 -17.64 -14.17
C ASP A 328 12.75 -16.44 -13.23
N TYR A 329 13.04 -16.64 -11.93
CA TYR A 329 13.19 -15.54 -10.98
C TYR A 329 14.35 -14.61 -11.37
N ILE A 330 15.46 -15.18 -11.83
CA ILE A 330 16.62 -14.41 -12.27
C ILE A 330 16.26 -13.59 -13.51
N ALA A 331 15.54 -14.16 -14.47
CA ALA A 331 15.07 -13.47 -15.66
C ALA A 331 14.08 -12.34 -15.32
N TRP A 332 13.07 -12.62 -14.49
CA TRP A 332 12.13 -11.62 -13.97
C TRP A 332 12.84 -10.46 -13.28
N ARG A 333 13.85 -10.77 -12.45
CA ARG A 333 14.61 -9.75 -11.71
C ARG A 333 15.44 -8.86 -12.64
N ARG A 334 16.01 -9.41 -13.71
CA ARG A 334 16.71 -8.61 -14.74
C ARG A 334 15.73 -7.67 -15.43
N SER A 335 14.62 -8.21 -15.93
CA SER A 335 13.58 -7.42 -16.59
C SER A 335 13.00 -6.33 -15.70
N SER A 336 12.80 -6.63 -14.41
CA SER A 336 12.34 -5.66 -13.41
C SER A 336 13.38 -4.58 -13.11
N LYS A 337 14.67 -4.95 -13.12
CA LYS A 337 15.77 -3.99 -12.98
C LYS A 337 15.82 -3.04 -14.18
N ASP A 338 15.65 -3.58 -15.39
CA ASP A 338 15.66 -2.79 -16.62
C ASP A 338 14.43 -1.86 -16.70
N ALA A 339 13.24 -2.35 -16.34
CA ALA A 339 12.08 -1.47 -16.19
C ALA A 339 12.34 -0.38 -15.13
N GLY A 340 13.01 -0.72 -14.04
CA GLY A 340 13.39 0.23 -12.99
C GLY A 340 14.40 1.29 -13.46
N THR A 341 15.36 0.94 -14.34
CA THR A 341 16.31 1.92 -14.88
C THR A 341 15.61 2.92 -15.79
N PHE A 342 14.75 2.46 -16.71
CA PHE A 342 13.97 3.36 -17.56
C PHE A 342 13.02 4.25 -16.76
N TYR A 343 12.37 3.69 -15.74
CA TYR A 343 11.55 4.47 -14.82
C TYR A 343 12.36 5.56 -14.10
N ASN A 344 13.57 5.22 -13.63
CA ASN A 344 14.45 6.19 -12.96
C ASN A 344 14.98 7.26 -13.92
N ILE A 345 15.29 6.91 -15.18
CA ILE A 345 15.68 7.88 -16.21
C ILE A 345 14.54 8.87 -16.44
N ALA A 346 13.32 8.37 -16.58
CA ALA A 346 12.14 9.20 -16.78
C ALA A 346 11.86 10.12 -15.59
N MET A 347 12.02 9.64 -14.35
CA MET A 347 11.69 10.40 -13.14
C MET A 347 12.82 11.33 -12.66
N SER A 348 14.06 11.09 -13.08
CA SER A 348 15.22 11.88 -12.64
C SER A 348 15.26 13.24 -13.31
N PHE A 349 15.35 14.30 -12.50
CA PHE A 349 15.55 15.67 -12.98
C PHE A 349 16.85 15.83 -13.77
N ALA A 350 17.90 15.05 -13.43
CA ALA A 350 19.21 15.16 -14.07
C ALA A 350 19.17 14.79 -15.56
N TYR A 351 18.38 13.79 -15.94
CA TYR A 351 18.27 13.34 -17.34
C TYR A 351 17.18 14.07 -18.11
N LYS A 352 16.34 14.86 -17.43
CA LYS A 352 15.14 15.46 -18.03
C LYS A 352 15.46 16.41 -19.20
N GLN A 353 16.55 17.19 -19.08
CA GLN A 353 17.00 18.07 -20.16
C GLN A 353 17.41 17.29 -21.41
N GLU A 354 18.15 16.20 -21.25
CA GLU A 354 18.59 15.33 -22.35
C GLU A 354 17.38 14.65 -22.99
N VAL A 355 16.45 14.14 -22.18
CA VAL A 355 15.24 13.48 -22.66
C VAL A 355 14.39 14.42 -23.52
N LEU A 356 14.23 15.69 -23.09
CA LEU A 356 13.52 16.71 -23.87
C LEU A 356 14.29 17.11 -25.13
N LEU A 357 15.60 17.31 -25.03
CA LEU A 357 16.46 17.74 -26.14
C LEU A 357 16.51 16.71 -27.28
N PHE A 358 16.60 15.43 -26.94
CA PHE A 358 16.73 14.32 -27.89
C PHE A 358 15.39 13.67 -28.26
N GLY A 359 14.27 14.11 -27.67
CA GLY A 359 12.96 13.53 -27.92
C GLY A 359 12.85 12.06 -27.50
N LEU A 360 13.52 11.66 -26.41
CA LEU A 360 13.60 10.25 -25.96
C LEU A 360 12.31 9.74 -25.30
N ARG A 361 11.26 10.55 -25.23
CA ARG A 361 10.00 10.25 -24.56
C ARG A 361 9.41 8.90 -25.00
N ASP A 362 9.13 8.76 -26.29
CA ASP A 362 8.43 7.59 -26.81
C ASP A 362 9.30 6.34 -26.72
N TRP A 363 10.62 6.49 -26.91
CA TRP A 363 11.59 5.43 -26.72
C TRP A 363 11.65 4.91 -25.27
N ILE A 364 11.63 5.81 -24.28
CA ILE A 364 11.61 5.42 -22.86
C ILE A 364 10.34 4.66 -22.52
N ILE A 365 9.17 5.16 -22.95
CA ILE A 365 7.88 4.53 -22.67
C ILE A 365 7.81 3.15 -23.33
N ASP A 366 8.21 3.04 -24.60
CA ASP A 366 8.23 1.77 -25.33
C ASP A 366 9.20 0.77 -24.69
N SER A 367 10.43 1.17 -24.40
CA SER A 367 11.46 0.32 -23.77
C SER A 367 11.04 -0.15 -22.37
N TRP A 368 10.48 0.75 -21.57
CA TRP A 368 9.92 0.42 -20.27
C TRP A 368 8.75 -0.58 -20.39
N SER A 369 7.85 -0.37 -21.35
CA SER A 369 6.69 -1.24 -21.55
C SER A 369 7.09 -2.65 -21.99
N LYS A 370 8.09 -2.75 -22.88
CA LYS A 370 8.71 -4.02 -23.31
C LYS A 370 9.37 -4.74 -22.14
N ALA A 371 10.14 -4.04 -21.32
CA ALA A 371 10.76 -4.61 -20.12
C ALA A 371 9.73 -5.09 -19.09
N LYS A 372 8.59 -4.41 -18.94
CA LYS A 372 7.48 -4.87 -18.09
C LYS A 372 6.75 -6.08 -18.68
N GLU A 373 6.51 -6.09 -19.99
CA GLU A 373 5.87 -7.22 -20.67
C GLU A 373 6.75 -8.47 -20.63
N GLU A 374 8.06 -8.32 -20.85
CA GLU A 374 9.03 -9.40 -20.71
C GLU A 374 9.08 -9.93 -19.27
N GLY A 375 9.10 -9.03 -18.27
CA GLY A 375 9.02 -9.43 -16.87
C GLY A 375 7.74 -10.20 -16.54
N ALA A 376 6.62 -9.84 -17.15
CA ALA A 376 5.35 -10.54 -16.99
C ALA A 376 5.35 -11.96 -17.56
N LYS A 377 6.21 -12.26 -18.55
CA LYS A 377 6.36 -13.62 -19.11
C LYS A 377 7.08 -14.55 -18.13
N TYR A 378 8.02 -14.01 -17.36
CA TYR A 378 8.78 -14.75 -16.35
C TYR A 378 8.12 -14.71 -14.96
N GLN A 379 6.81 -14.44 -14.89
CA GLN A 379 6.12 -14.33 -13.61
C GLN A 379 6.31 -15.63 -12.83
N ASP A 380 7.08 -15.49 -11.75
CA ASP A 380 7.80 -16.59 -11.12
C ASP A 380 6.84 -17.64 -10.55
N PRO A 381 6.97 -18.92 -10.92
CA PRO A 381 6.23 -19.99 -10.26
C PRO A 381 6.55 -20.06 -8.76
N THR A 382 7.62 -19.45 -8.24
CA THR A 382 7.91 -19.39 -6.79
C THR A 382 7.19 -18.27 -6.04
N ASN A 383 6.56 -17.34 -6.78
CA ASN A 383 5.43 -16.59 -6.27
C ASN A 383 4.18 -17.50 -6.16
N ASP A 384 4.36 -18.83 -6.24
CA ASP A 384 3.35 -19.86 -6.11
C ASP A 384 2.53 -19.49 -4.92
N LEU A 385 1.40 -18.89 -5.24
CA LEU A 385 0.42 -18.54 -4.27
C LEU A 385 -0.06 -19.80 -3.60
N LEU A 386 0.19 -20.99 -4.17
CA LEU A 386 0.01 -22.31 -3.61
C LEU A 386 1.06 -22.67 -2.55
N VAL A 387 2.36 -22.36 -2.72
CA VAL A 387 3.37 -22.56 -1.66
C VAL A 387 3.28 -21.47 -0.61
N ARG A 388 3.07 -20.21 -1.00
CA ARG A 388 2.80 -19.11 -0.06
C ARG A 388 1.45 -19.30 0.61
N SER A 389 0.40 -19.74 -0.08
CA SER A 389 -0.86 -20.09 0.57
C SER A 389 -0.71 -21.34 1.37
N MET A 390 0.04 -22.38 1.01
CA MET A 390 0.20 -23.56 1.88
C MET A 390 1.04 -23.23 3.11
N ALA A 391 2.09 -22.42 2.97
CA ALA A 391 2.96 -21.98 4.07
C ALA A 391 2.32 -20.89 4.95
N VAL A 392 1.43 -20.05 4.41
CA VAL A 392 0.64 -19.04 5.16
C VAL A 392 -0.72 -19.59 5.57
N SER A 393 -1.23 -20.63 4.90
CA SER A 393 -2.54 -21.16 5.22
C SER A 393 -2.46 -21.81 6.57
N SER A 394 -3.40 -21.38 7.38
CA SER A 394 -3.96 -22.10 8.49
C SER A 394 -4.49 -23.50 8.12
N ILE A 395 -4.12 -24.14 6.99
CA ILE A 395 -4.59 -25.50 6.65
C ILE A 395 -4.08 -26.50 7.70
N PRO A 396 -2.78 -26.55 8.06
CA PRO A 396 -2.34 -27.45 9.13
C PRO A 396 -2.99 -27.09 10.46
N GLU A 397 -3.15 -25.80 10.74
CA GLU A 397 -3.77 -25.31 11.98
C GLU A 397 -5.27 -25.68 12.08
N SER A 398 -6.03 -25.52 10.99
CA SER A 398 -7.45 -25.87 10.91
C SER A 398 -7.68 -27.38 10.88
N VAL A 399 -6.84 -28.14 10.18
CA VAL A 399 -6.90 -29.61 10.18
C VAL A 399 -6.55 -30.18 11.56
N VAL A 400 -5.48 -29.69 12.20
CA VAL A 400 -5.12 -30.11 13.56
C VAL A 400 -6.23 -29.77 14.55
N LYS A 401 -6.84 -28.59 14.41
CA LYS A 401 -7.97 -28.15 15.23
C LYS A 401 -9.24 -29.01 15.01
N ASP A 402 -9.60 -29.29 13.77
CA ASP A 402 -10.77 -30.13 13.43
C ASP A 402 -10.56 -31.59 13.88
N VAL A 403 -9.32 -32.11 13.79
CA VAL A 403 -8.94 -33.43 14.32
C VAL A 403 -8.98 -33.45 15.85
N LEU A 404 -8.53 -32.39 16.52
CA LEU A 404 -8.66 -32.27 17.98
C LEU A 404 -10.12 -32.23 18.43
N TYR A 405 -11.01 -31.57 17.68
CA TYR A 405 -12.45 -31.59 17.95
C TYR A 405 -13.09 -32.96 17.68
N LEU A 406 -12.65 -33.66 16.64
CA LEU A 406 -13.08 -35.02 16.36
C LEU A 406 -12.68 -35.98 17.50
N LEU A 407 -11.42 -35.91 17.94
CA LEU A 407 -10.90 -36.73 19.06
C LEU A 407 -11.63 -36.42 20.37
N LEU A 408 -12.01 -35.16 20.59
CA LEU A 408 -12.81 -34.77 21.75
C LEU A 408 -14.25 -35.28 21.66
N GLY A 409 -14.89 -35.21 20.48
CA GLY A 409 -16.22 -35.76 20.24
C GLY A 409 -16.29 -37.29 20.43
N LEU A 410 -15.16 -37.97 20.20
CA LEU A 410 -14.99 -39.40 20.49
C LEU A 410 -14.79 -39.72 21.99
N ARG A 411 -14.96 -38.75 22.89
CA ARG A 411 -14.82 -38.90 24.36
C ARG A 411 -13.41 -39.30 24.86
N LEU A 412 -12.35 -38.90 24.17
CA LEU A 412 -10.97 -39.17 24.64
C LEU A 412 -10.48 -38.24 25.76
N PHE A 413 -11.19 -37.14 26.10
CA PHE A 413 -10.82 -36.20 27.16
C PHE A 413 -12.00 -35.86 28.09
N SER A 414 -11.71 -35.40 29.32
CA SER A 414 -12.70 -35.23 30.41
C SER A 414 -13.68 -34.06 30.24
N GLU A 415 -14.82 -34.15 30.95
CA GLU A 415 -16.12 -33.58 30.57
C GLU A 415 -16.40 -32.13 31.03
N ASN A 416 -15.54 -31.52 31.85
CA ASN A 416 -15.94 -30.32 32.62
C ASN A 416 -15.70 -28.99 31.93
N ILE A 417 -15.00 -28.96 30.80
CA ILE A 417 -14.80 -27.75 29.99
C ILE A 417 -14.95 -28.14 28.53
N THR A 418 -15.96 -27.57 27.86
CA THR A 418 -16.07 -27.74 26.41
C THR A 418 -14.92 -27.00 25.74
N LEU A 419 -13.92 -27.73 25.27
CA LEU A 419 -12.74 -27.18 24.56
C LEU A 419 -13.12 -26.19 23.44
N GLY A 420 -14.29 -26.39 22.82
CA GLY A 420 -14.86 -25.51 21.81
C GLY A 420 -15.07 -24.06 22.30
N SER A 421 -15.52 -23.86 23.53
CA SER A 421 -15.83 -22.52 24.04
C SER A 421 -14.58 -21.74 24.43
N ILE A 422 -13.53 -22.39 24.96
CA ILE A 422 -12.21 -21.76 25.17
C ILE A 422 -11.61 -21.33 23.84
N HIS A 423 -11.68 -22.20 22.83
CA HIS A 423 -11.11 -21.90 21.53
C HIS A 423 -11.84 -20.74 20.83
N VAL A 424 -13.17 -20.70 20.89
CA VAL A 424 -13.94 -19.57 20.35
C VAL A 424 -13.53 -18.28 21.03
N ILE A 425 -13.31 -18.27 22.34
CA ILE A 425 -12.82 -17.08 23.06
C ILE A 425 -11.44 -16.67 22.57
N GLN A 426 -10.47 -17.60 22.47
CA GLN A 426 -9.10 -17.28 22.04
C GLN A 426 -9.06 -16.75 20.61
N SER A 427 -9.77 -17.40 19.69
CA SER A 427 -9.87 -16.96 18.30
C SER A 427 -10.59 -15.61 18.18
N SER A 428 -11.65 -15.41 18.96
CA SER A 428 -12.38 -14.14 18.97
C SER A 428 -11.52 -13.01 19.52
N ILE A 429 -10.86 -13.18 20.67
CA ILE A 429 -9.96 -12.16 21.25
C ILE A 429 -8.81 -11.84 20.30
N GLY A 430 -8.16 -12.87 19.74
CA GLY A 430 -7.07 -12.69 18.78
C GLY A 430 -7.52 -11.90 17.54
N SER A 431 -8.68 -12.27 16.96
CA SER A 431 -9.22 -11.57 15.80
C SER A 431 -9.64 -10.13 16.11
N VAL A 432 -10.27 -9.86 17.27
CA VAL A 432 -10.59 -8.50 17.71
C VAL A 432 -9.32 -7.67 17.84
N TYR A 433 -8.29 -8.17 18.54
CA TYR A 433 -7.05 -7.45 18.74
C TYR A 433 -6.39 -7.07 17.40
N TRP A 434 -6.23 -8.05 16.51
CA TRP A 434 -5.64 -7.81 15.18
C TRP A 434 -6.50 -6.88 14.32
N ALA A 435 -7.81 -6.98 14.41
CA ALA A 435 -8.69 -6.12 13.64
C ALA A 435 -8.66 -4.68 14.16
N VAL A 436 -8.60 -4.45 15.48
CA VAL A 436 -8.43 -3.10 16.07
C VAL A 436 -7.09 -2.49 15.67
N THR A 437 -5.99 -3.25 15.77
CA THR A 437 -4.65 -2.72 15.42
C THR A 437 -4.53 -2.40 13.93
N ASN A 438 -5.13 -3.22 13.07
CA ASN A 438 -5.13 -2.97 11.63
C ASN A 438 -6.10 -1.86 11.21
N PHE A 439 -7.22 -1.69 11.92
CA PHE A 439 -8.25 -0.72 11.55
C PHE A 439 -7.71 0.70 11.38
N TRP A 440 -6.87 1.16 12.31
CA TRP A 440 -6.29 2.50 12.24
C TRP A 440 -5.38 2.67 11.02
N SER A 441 -4.48 1.70 10.81
CA SER A 441 -3.59 1.70 9.64
C SER A 441 -4.37 1.66 8.32
N GLN A 442 -5.49 0.95 8.29
CA GLN A 442 -6.34 0.86 7.11
C GLN A 442 -7.07 2.18 6.81
N ILE A 443 -7.60 2.87 7.83
CA ILE A 443 -8.18 4.21 7.64
C ILE A 443 -7.16 5.16 7.04
N GLU A 444 -5.94 5.20 7.61
CA GLU A 444 -4.88 6.06 7.07
C GLU A 444 -4.54 5.71 5.62
N SER A 445 -4.48 4.42 5.29
CA SER A 445 -4.21 3.94 3.95
C SER A 445 -5.31 4.32 2.95
N VAL A 446 -6.59 4.30 3.36
CA VAL A 446 -7.71 4.73 2.51
C VAL A 446 -7.70 6.23 2.29
N LEU A 447 -7.46 7.03 3.32
CA LEU A 447 -7.36 8.49 3.19
C LEU A 447 -6.22 8.86 2.24
N GLN A 448 -5.05 8.26 2.44
CA GLN A 448 -3.90 8.45 1.55
C GLN A 448 -4.22 7.98 0.13
N SER A 449 -4.94 6.86 -0.03
CA SER A 449 -5.33 6.37 -1.35
C SER A 449 -6.21 7.37 -2.10
N ILE A 450 -7.19 7.98 -1.44
CA ILE A 450 -8.06 9.00 -2.05
C ILE A 450 -7.25 10.24 -2.47
N GLU A 451 -6.34 10.70 -1.60
CA GLU A 451 -5.42 11.81 -1.89
C GLU A 451 -4.54 11.49 -3.11
N CYS A 452 -3.96 10.29 -3.17
CA CYS A 452 -3.08 9.89 -4.27
C CYS A 452 -3.83 9.70 -5.59
N ILE A 453 -5.04 9.11 -5.55
CA ILE A 453 -5.88 9.00 -6.76
C ILE A 453 -6.26 10.40 -7.26
N SER A 454 -6.54 11.35 -6.37
CA SER A 454 -6.85 12.72 -6.79
C SER A 454 -5.68 13.37 -7.50
N ALA A 455 -4.45 13.17 -6.99
CA ALA A 455 -3.23 13.63 -7.64
C ALA A 455 -3.05 12.99 -9.02
N PHE A 456 -3.34 11.69 -9.15
CA PHE A 456 -3.26 10.95 -10.41
C PHE A 456 -4.22 11.48 -11.48
N ILE A 457 -5.43 11.90 -11.10
CA ILE A 457 -6.43 12.43 -12.04
C ILE A 457 -6.12 13.86 -12.45
N GLU A 458 -5.64 14.68 -11.53
CA GLU A 458 -5.43 16.11 -11.79
C GLU A 458 -4.08 16.41 -12.44
N ALA A 459 -3.04 15.60 -12.21
CA ALA A 459 -1.72 15.83 -12.80
C ALA A 459 -1.73 15.93 -14.34
N PRO A 460 -2.42 15.05 -15.11
CA PRO A 460 -2.57 15.21 -16.55
C PRO A 460 -3.30 16.50 -16.95
N ALA A 461 -4.35 16.87 -16.20
CA ALA A 461 -5.15 18.06 -16.50
C ALA A 461 -4.33 19.34 -16.29
N TRP A 462 -3.53 19.37 -15.22
CA TRP A 462 -2.64 20.50 -14.91
C TRP A 462 -1.55 20.69 -15.98
N ILE A 463 -0.94 19.60 -16.46
CA ILE A 463 0.02 19.66 -17.58
C ILE A 463 -0.68 20.17 -18.85
N LYS A 464 -1.85 19.61 -19.17
CA LYS A 464 -2.61 20.00 -20.35
C LYS A 464 -2.96 21.49 -20.34
N GLU A 465 -3.48 22.00 -19.22
CA GLU A 465 -3.79 23.42 -19.07
C GLU A 465 -2.55 24.29 -19.24
N ARG A 466 -1.41 23.87 -18.69
CA ARG A 466 -0.16 24.61 -18.80
C ARG A 466 0.41 24.63 -20.22
N ASN A 467 0.29 23.51 -20.94
CA ASN A 467 0.74 23.39 -22.32
C ASN A 467 -0.17 24.16 -23.29
N GLU A 468 -1.50 24.11 -23.08
CA GLU A 468 -2.49 24.84 -23.90
C GLU A 468 -2.54 26.34 -23.56
N GLY A 469 -2.19 26.71 -22.33
CA GLY A 469 -2.29 28.06 -21.81
C GLY A 469 -1.43 29.10 -22.53
N GLY A 470 -0.53 28.69 -23.44
CA GLY A 470 0.18 29.53 -24.43
C GLY A 470 1.03 30.69 -23.88
N ILE A 471 0.93 30.98 -22.60
CA ILE A 471 1.47 32.17 -21.95
C ILE A 471 2.33 31.67 -20.80
N ARG A 472 3.64 31.79 -20.99
CA ARG A 472 4.58 32.34 -20.01
C ARG A 472 5.95 32.39 -20.68
N THR A 473 6.17 33.44 -21.46
CA THR A 473 7.42 34.16 -21.29
C THR A 473 7.44 34.56 -19.81
N VAL A 474 8.07 33.72 -18.98
CA VAL A 474 8.49 34.17 -17.65
C VAL A 474 9.46 35.28 -17.98
N GLU A 475 8.99 36.53 -17.84
CA GLU A 475 9.88 37.67 -17.93
C GLU A 475 10.90 37.44 -16.82
N TYR A 476 12.11 37.07 -17.22
CA TYR A 476 13.19 36.84 -16.28
C TYR A 476 13.51 38.22 -15.71
N ALA A 477 12.85 38.57 -14.61
CA ALA A 477 13.18 39.76 -13.84
C ALA A 477 14.55 39.47 -13.22
N PRO A 478 15.64 40.06 -13.72
CA PRO A 478 16.94 39.83 -13.12
C PRO A 478 16.83 40.28 -11.66
N GLN A 479 17.16 39.40 -10.71
CA GLN A 479 17.30 39.83 -9.32
C GLN A 479 18.29 40.99 -9.31
N ALA A 480 17.87 42.13 -8.77
CA ALA A 480 18.76 43.26 -8.61
C ALA A 480 19.98 42.76 -7.80
N PRO A 481 21.20 42.94 -8.30
CA PRO A 481 22.38 42.45 -7.60
C PRO A 481 22.41 43.05 -6.20
N LEU A 482 22.63 42.21 -5.18
CA LEU A 482 22.93 42.68 -3.84
C LEU A 482 24.13 43.62 -3.91
N ALA A 483 24.10 44.73 -3.18
CA ALA A 483 25.12 45.78 -3.27
C ALA A 483 26.54 45.20 -3.06
N GLY A 484 27.32 45.14 -4.14
CA GLY A 484 28.69 44.60 -4.14
C GLY A 484 28.90 43.34 -4.99
N GLU A 485 27.85 42.66 -5.46
CA GLU A 485 27.99 41.54 -6.40
C GLU A 485 28.19 42.04 -7.83
N LYS A 486 29.19 41.48 -8.53
CA LYS A 486 29.43 41.74 -9.95
C LYS A 486 28.19 41.34 -10.74
N ARG A 487 27.62 42.28 -11.50
CA ARG A 487 26.50 42.03 -12.44
C ARG A 487 26.80 40.78 -13.27
N GLY A 488 25.98 39.74 -13.09
CA GLY A 488 26.03 38.55 -13.94
C GLY A 488 25.81 38.89 -15.41
N MET A 489 26.42 38.10 -16.30
CA MET A 489 26.31 38.28 -17.75
C MET A 489 24.85 38.10 -18.17
N ARG A 490 24.26 39.12 -18.83
CA ARG A 490 22.89 39.07 -19.34
C ARG A 490 22.84 38.08 -20.50
N ILE A 491 22.25 36.91 -20.29
CA ILE A 491 21.96 35.97 -21.37
C ILE A 491 20.67 36.45 -22.06
N GLU A 492 20.81 37.29 -23.09
CA GLU A 492 19.70 37.61 -23.98
C GLU A 492 19.50 36.43 -24.95
N ALA A 493 18.62 35.50 -24.63
CA ALA A 493 18.15 34.50 -25.59
C ALA A 493 17.22 35.17 -26.63
N ARG A 494 17.80 35.95 -27.55
CA ARG A 494 17.06 36.50 -28.70
C ARG A 494 16.79 35.37 -29.70
N LYS A 495 15.50 35.07 -29.91
CA LYS A 495 14.97 34.21 -30.99
C LYS A 495 15.41 32.73 -30.97
N PHE A 496 14.99 31.97 -29.95
CA PHE A 496 14.77 30.53 -30.15
C PHE A 496 13.32 30.32 -30.61
N VAL A 497 13.08 30.49 -31.92
CA VAL A 497 11.90 29.88 -32.56
C VAL A 497 12.35 28.46 -32.93
N LEU A 498 12.05 27.50 -32.06
CA LEU A 498 12.18 26.08 -32.38
C LEU A 498 11.11 25.74 -33.43
N GLN A 499 11.43 26.00 -34.70
CA GLN A 499 10.66 25.49 -35.81
C GLN A 499 11.03 24.01 -35.98
N ILE A 500 10.41 23.15 -35.16
CA ILE A 500 10.45 21.71 -35.35
C ILE A 500 9.67 21.41 -36.64
N SER A 501 10.40 21.38 -37.75
CA SER A 501 9.90 20.84 -39.01
C SER A 501 9.85 19.32 -38.85
N ILE A 502 8.66 18.81 -38.60
CA ILE A 502 8.36 17.39 -38.72
C ILE A 502 8.57 17.05 -40.20
N TRP A 503 9.70 16.42 -40.52
CA TRP A 503 9.86 15.71 -41.78
C TRP A 503 9.04 14.44 -41.69
N THR A 504 7.79 14.52 -42.13
CA THR A 504 7.01 13.35 -42.51
C THR A 504 7.76 12.68 -43.66
N ILE A 505 8.38 11.52 -43.39
CA ILE A 505 8.87 10.63 -44.43
C ILE A 505 7.65 9.94 -45.03
N GLU A 506 6.95 10.65 -45.92
CA GLU A 506 6.08 10.05 -46.92
C GLU A 506 6.88 9.91 -48.22
N GLY A 507 7.07 8.68 -48.68
CA GLY A 507 7.43 8.40 -50.06
C GLY A 507 8.81 7.79 -50.30
N ALA A 508 8.93 6.48 -50.07
CA ALA A 508 9.87 5.64 -50.81
C ALA A 508 9.35 4.19 -50.93
N THR A 509 8.20 4.03 -51.58
CA THR A 509 7.84 2.78 -52.26
C THR A 509 7.28 3.11 -53.64
N LYS A 510 8.17 3.15 -54.64
CA LYS A 510 7.94 2.90 -56.08
C LYS A 510 9.13 3.45 -56.91
N HIS A 511 10.14 2.62 -57.16
CA HIS A 511 10.41 2.00 -58.46
C HIS A 511 11.60 1.04 -58.37
#